data_AF-A0A800G8A7-F1
#
_entry.id   AF-A0A800G8A7-F1
#
_cell.length_a   1.000
_cell.length_b   1.000
_cell.length_c   1.000
_cell.angle_alpha   90.00
_cell.angle_beta   90.00
_cell.angle_gamma   90.00
#
_symmetry.space_group_name_H-M   'P 1'
#
loop_
_entity.id
_entity.type
_entity.pdbx_description
1 polymer ?
#
loop_
_entity_poly.entity_id
_entity_poly.type
_entity_poly.pdbx_seq_one_letter_code
_entity_poly.pdbx_strand_id
1 'polypeptide(L)'
;MPSSDKEQWKQETLDPAVKRFPERRENFQTDSGLDIAPLYNPEDLNAQGLDYDNDLGYPGEFPYTRGVQPNTYRGRVWTMRQYSGYGTAAETNERFRYLLDNGQTGLSIAFDLPTQIGYDSDHLLANGEVGKVGVPICSLEDMETLFDQIPMDKVSTSMTINATASVLLCFYIVAARKQGVSMEQISGTVQNDILKEYIARGTYAYPPRPSMRLVVDLFKYCHDNVPKWNTISISGYHMREAGATAVQELAFTFSNAIAYVQAALDAGLKIDDFGPRLSFFFVAQNNLFEEVAKFRAARRMWARIMKDRFGAKDPRSMMLRFHTQTAGVSLTAQQPDNNLIRCTIQALSAILGGSQSLHVNSRDEALALPSEESVQLSLRTQQILAFESGAADVVDPLGGSYYVESLTNELEAKALDYIQQIDDMGGSVEGIEQGFQMREIGDAAYKHGQEVESGDRTIVGVNRFTTEEVPIEGLLRVNEEAAKIQIGRLEKLRNGRDDGKVKASLERLEQVAKTNDNTVPAILECVESYCTLGEISQVFRGVFGEQDGSLSF
;
A
#
# COMPACT_ATOMS: atom_id res chain seq x y z
N MET A 1 19.35 46.19 -13.49
CA MET A 1 19.71 45.88 -12.09
C MET A 1 19.01 44.58 -11.73
N PRO A 2 19.49 43.78 -10.76
CA PRO A 2 18.70 42.67 -10.23
C PRO A 2 17.36 43.19 -9.71
N SER A 3 16.28 42.43 -9.92
CA SER A 3 14.95 42.76 -9.41
C SER A 3 14.92 42.74 -7.88
N SER A 4 14.15 43.64 -7.25
CA SER A 4 14.00 43.72 -5.80
C SER A 4 12.97 42.74 -5.23
N ASP A 5 12.01 42.30 -6.06
CA ASP A 5 10.93 41.40 -5.70
C ASP A 5 10.46 40.58 -6.92
N LYS A 6 9.57 39.62 -6.67
CA LYS A 6 9.03 38.70 -7.68
C LYS A 6 8.22 39.42 -8.77
N GLU A 7 7.47 40.46 -8.42
CA GLU A 7 6.64 41.21 -9.38
C GLU A 7 7.49 42.02 -10.35
N GLN A 8 8.53 42.69 -9.86
CA GLN A 8 9.50 43.38 -10.72
C GLN A 8 10.24 42.38 -11.62
N TRP A 9 10.65 41.22 -11.09
CA TRP A 9 11.26 40.16 -11.90
C TRP A 9 10.32 39.69 -13.02
N LYS A 10 9.04 39.47 -12.69
CA LYS A 10 8.03 39.07 -13.66
C LYS A 10 7.91 40.08 -14.80
N GLN A 11 7.70 41.35 -14.46
CA GLN A 11 7.48 42.41 -15.45
C GLN A 11 8.72 42.75 -16.29
N GLU A 12 9.89 42.83 -15.66
CA GLU A 12 11.10 43.31 -16.31
C GLU A 12 11.93 42.20 -16.95
N THR A 13 11.78 40.94 -16.51
CA THR A 13 12.60 39.81 -16.96
C THR A 13 11.78 38.67 -17.58
N LEU A 14 10.78 38.14 -16.87
CA LEU A 14 10.01 36.99 -17.35
C LEU A 14 9.12 37.35 -18.54
N ASP A 15 8.26 38.36 -18.41
CA ASP A 15 7.27 38.73 -19.43
C ASP A 15 7.92 39.08 -20.78
N PRO A 16 9.04 39.84 -20.84
CA PRO A 16 9.76 40.06 -22.09
C PRO A 16 10.31 38.77 -22.70
N ALA A 17 10.77 37.82 -21.87
CA ALA A 17 11.28 36.54 -22.33
C ALA A 17 10.16 35.66 -22.89
N VAL A 18 9.03 35.54 -22.17
CA VAL A 18 7.84 34.78 -22.59
C VAL A 18 7.24 35.37 -23.87
N LYS A 19 7.22 36.70 -24.02
CA LYS A 19 6.77 37.34 -25.27
C LYS A 19 7.63 36.95 -26.48
N ARG A 20 8.93 36.72 -26.27
CA ARG A 20 9.85 36.29 -27.33
C ARG A 20 9.82 34.79 -27.57
N PHE A 21 9.71 34.01 -26.50
CA PHE A 21 9.68 32.56 -26.49
C PHE A 21 8.52 32.10 -25.59
N PRO A 22 7.33 31.88 -26.17
CA PRO A 22 6.17 31.45 -25.39
C PRO A 22 6.45 30.17 -24.61
N GLU A 23 5.81 30.04 -23.46
CA GLU A 23 5.91 28.82 -22.66
C GLU A 23 5.26 27.63 -23.39
N ARG A 24 5.65 26.42 -22.98
CA ARG A 24 5.20 25.18 -23.65
C ARG A 24 3.72 24.86 -23.43
N ARG A 25 3.10 25.48 -22.43
CA ARG A 25 1.70 25.32 -22.04
C ARG A 25 1.21 26.67 -21.53
N GLU A 26 -0.10 26.92 -21.66
CA GLU A 26 -0.72 28.10 -21.06
C GLU A 26 -0.72 28.01 -19.53
N ASN A 27 -1.00 26.82 -19.00
CA ASN A 27 -0.97 26.54 -17.57
C ASN A 27 -0.10 25.31 -17.29
N PHE A 28 0.79 25.43 -16.29
CA PHE A 28 1.54 24.30 -15.75
C PHE A 28 0.84 23.82 -14.49
N GLN A 29 0.47 22.55 -14.47
CA GLN A 29 -0.20 21.92 -13.34
C GLN A 29 0.47 20.62 -12.94
N THR A 30 0.35 20.26 -11.67
CA THR A 30 0.71 18.92 -11.18
C THR A 30 -0.29 17.86 -11.68
N ASP A 31 -0.04 16.59 -11.36
CA ASP A 31 -0.97 15.52 -11.74
C ASP A 31 -2.29 15.60 -10.94
N SER A 32 -2.30 16.33 -9.82
CA SER A 32 -3.51 16.65 -9.05
C SER A 32 -4.20 17.94 -9.48
N GLY A 33 -3.74 18.60 -10.55
CA GLY A 33 -4.32 19.86 -11.04
C GLY A 33 -3.98 21.09 -10.21
N LEU A 34 -2.88 21.06 -9.45
CA LEU A 34 -2.38 22.21 -8.69
C LEU A 34 -1.54 23.10 -9.60
N ASP A 35 -1.78 24.41 -9.57
CA ASP A 35 -1.06 25.36 -10.43
C ASP A 35 0.41 25.49 -9.99
N ILE A 36 1.31 25.45 -10.97
CA ILE A 36 2.75 25.55 -10.77
C ILE A 36 3.22 26.92 -11.26
N ALA A 37 3.70 27.74 -10.33
CA ALA A 37 4.33 29.00 -10.67
C ALA A 37 5.69 28.77 -11.37
N PRO A 38 6.12 29.67 -12.27
CA PRO A 38 7.41 29.55 -12.97
C PRO A 38 8.62 29.66 -12.03
N LEU A 39 8.44 30.24 -10.84
CA LEU A 39 9.47 30.39 -9.80
C LEU A 39 8.81 30.43 -8.43
N TYR A 40 9.44 29.76 -7.46
CA TYR A 40 9.13 29.87 -6.03
C TYR A 40 10.33 30.48 -5.29
N ASN A 41 10.08 31.38 -4.33
CA ASN A 41 11.10 32.12 -3.59
C ASN A 41 10.68 32.29 -2.10
N PRO A 42 11.47 32.98 -1.25
CA PRO A 42 11.09 33.21 0.14
C PRO A 42 9.76 33.96 0.34
N GLU A 43 9.34 34.82 -0.59
CA GLU A 43 8.07 35.55 -0.51
C GLU A 43 6.88 34.59 -0.51
N ASP A 44 6.96 33.50 -1.28
CA ASP A 44 5.90 32.49 -1.36
C ASP A 44 5.71 31.74 -0.03
N LEU A 45 6.81 31.34 0.62
CA LEU A 45 6.74 30.66 1.93
C LEU A 45 6.26 31.61 3.04
N ASN A 46 6.69 32.87 3.00
CA ASN A 46 6.22 33.89 3.93
C ASN A 46 4.72 34.16 3.75
N ALA A 47 4.23 34.21 2.51
CA ALA A 47 2.82 34.40 2.21
C ALA A 47 1.95 33.23 2.69
N GLN A 48 2.49 32.01 2.69
CA GLN A 48 1.83 30.82 3.25
C GLN A 48 1.96 30.70 4.76
N GLY A 49 2.77 31.54 5.41
CA GLY A 49 2.97 31.52 6.86
C GLY A 49 3.70 30.29 7.37
N LEU A 50 4.61 29.70 6.56
CA LEU A 50 5.39 28.54 6.97
C LEU A 50 6.20 28.85 8.23
N ASP A 51 6.00 28.05 9.29
CA ASP A 51 6.75 28.12 10.54
C ASP A 51 7.71 26.94 10.62
N TYR A 52 9.02 27.21 10.61
CA TYR A 52 10.04 26.16 10.63
C TYR A 52 9.85 25.20 11.80
N ASP A 53 9.62 25.70 13.02
CA ASP A 53 9.59 24.85 14.21
C ASP A 53 8.31 24.01 14.28
N ASN A 54 7.20 24.53 13.76
CA ASN A 54 5.89 23.88 13.84
C ASN A 54 5.51 23.04 12.60
N ASP A 55 6.09 23.35 11.43
CA ASP A 55 5.74 22.74 10.14
C ASP A 55 6.83 21.84 9.58
N LEU A 56 8.10 22.09 9.90
CA LEU A 56 9.25 21.31 9.43
C LEU A 56 9.90 20.53 10.57
N GLY A 57 10.42 21.25 11.56
CA GLY A 57 11.16 20.71 12.69
C GLY A 57 12.42 19.94 12.29
N TYR A 58 12.90 19.13 13.22
CA TYR A 58 14.01 18.21 13.00
C TYR A 58 13.50 16.79 12.66
N PRO A 59 14.22 16.02 11.83
CA PRO A 59 13.87 14.63 11.56
C PRO A 59 13.87 13.80 12.85
N GLY A 60 12.91 12.90 13.00
CA GLY A 60 12.72 12.11 14.23
C GLY A 60 11.95 12.83 15.34
N GLU A 61 11.53 14.08 15.13
CA GLU A 61 10.72 14.86 16.07
C GLU A 61 9.40 15.27 15.43
N PHE A 62 8.38 15.55 16.26
CA PHE A 62 7.10 16.08 15.79
C PHE A 62 7.32 17.39 15.00
N PRO A 63 6.67 17.61 13.83
CA PRO A 63 5.59 16.80 13.23
C PRO A 63 6.09 15.76 12.19
N TYR A 64 7.38 15.40 12.23
CA TYR A 64 8.01 14.37 11.39
C TYR A 64 8.01 14.65 9.88
N THR A 65 7.75 15.89 9.44
CA THR A 65 7.74 16.28 8.03
C THR A 65 9.02 15.83 7.32
N ARG A 66 10.17 16.01 7.99
CA ARG A 66 11.51 15.68 7.47
C ARG A 66 11.92 14.20 7.66
N GLY A 67 11.04 13.37 8.20
CA GLY A 67 11.25 11.94 8.42
C GLY A 67 11.01 11.50 9.85
N VAL A 68 10.60 10.24 10.04
CA VAL A 68 10.27 9.66 11.36
C VAL A 68 11.48 9.15 12.15
N GLN A 69 12.68 9.13 11.54
CA GLN A 69 13.93 8.74 12.19
C GLN A 69 14.95 9.86 12.07
N PRO A 70 15.79 10.12 13.08
CA PRO A 70 16.71 11.26 13.07
C PRO A 70 17.82 11.15 12.01
N ASN A 71 18.31 9.94 11.74
CA ASN A 71 19.40 9.69 10.79
C ASN A 71 18.95 8.92 9.53
N THR A 72 17.65 8.66 9.37
CA THR A 72 17.01 7.98 8.22
C THR A 72 17.92 6.97 7.50
N TYR A 73 18.25 7.21 6.23
CA TYR A 73 19.03 6.31 5.38
C TYR A 73 20.52 6.34 5.63
N ARG A 74 21.04 7.37 6.32
CA ARG A 74 22.42 7.36 6.83
C ARG A 74 22.64 6.26 7.87
N GLY A 75 21.58 5.92 8.60
CA GLY A 75 21.57 4.79 9.53
C GLY A 75 21.30 3.47 8.82
N ARG A 76 20.18 3.39 8.10
CA ARG A 76 19.78 2.18 7.37
C ARG A 76 18.93 2.58 6.16
N VAL A 77 19.32 2.10 4.97
CA VAL A 77 18.51 2.24 3.75
C VAL A 77 17.13 1.60 3.93
N TRP A 78 16.16 2.03 3.12
CA TRP A 78 14.81 1.45 3.13
C TRP A 78 14.85 -0.06 2.90
N THR A 79 13.78 -0.75 3.32
CA THR A 79 13.64 -2.17 3.02
C THR A 79 13.36 -2.33 1.52
N MET A 80 14.30 -2.92 0.80
CA MET A 80 14.08 -3.36 -0.58
C MET A 80 13.18 -4.58 -0.53
N ARG A 81 11.91 -4.42 -0.91
CA ARG A 81 10.85 -5.42 -0.71
C ARG A 81 10.10 -5.63 -2.02
N GLN A 82 10.48 -6.67 -2.78
CA GLN A 82 9.75 -7.01 -4.00
C GLN A 82 8.49 -7.81 -3.68
N TYR A 83 7.39 -7.40 -4.30
CA TYR A 83 6.11 -8.09 -4.29
C TYR A 83 6.21 -9.34 -5.17
N SER A 84 5.96 -10.52 -4.61
CA SER A 84 6.10 -11.78 -5.32
C SER A 84 5.15 -12.86 -4.83
N GLY A 85 4.69 -13.69 -5.75
CA GLY A 85 3.80 -14.82 -5.53
C GLY A 85 3.11 -15.19 -6.83
N TYR A 86 3.22 -16.46 -7.24
CA TYR A 86 2.49 -17.05 -8.37
C TYR A 86 2.68 -18.57 -8.36
N GLY A 87 1.85 -19.28 -9.14
CA GLY A 87 1.94 -20.72 -9.26
C GLY A 87 1.62 -21.39 -7.93
N THR A 88 2.45 -22.34 -7.51
CA THR A 88 2.30 -23.07 -6.24
C THR A 88 3.08 -22.43 -5.10
N ALA A 89 2.78 -22.82 -3.86
CA ALA A 89 3.55 -22.39 -2.68
C ALA A 89 5.04 -22.77 -2.75
N ALA A 90 5.37 -23.90 -3.39
CA ALA A 90 6.76 -24.34 -3.58
C ALA A 90 7.51 -23.45 -4.59
N GLU A 91 6.90 -23.12 -5.73
CA GLU A 91 7.49 -22.21 -6.72
C GLU A 91 7.67 -20.80 -6.14
N THR A 92 6.69 -20.32 -5.37
CA THR A 92 6.82 -19.03 -4.68
C THR A 92 7.92 -19.06 -3.61
N ASN A 93 8.09 -20.16 -2.87
CA ASN A 93 9.20 -20.32 -1.93
C ASN A 93 10.57 -20.24 -2.62
N GLU A 94 10.75 -20.96 -3.74
CA GLU A 94 11.97 -20.89 -4.55
C GLU A 94 12.28 -19.46 -4.98
N ARG A 95 11.25 -18.72 -5.41
CA ARG A 95 11.35 -17.32 -5.77
C ARG A 95 11.74 -16.42 -4.58
N PHE A 96 11.18 -16.66 -3.40
CA PHE A 96 11.57 -15.94 -2.18
C PHE A 96 13.03 -16.16 -1.83
N ARG A 97 13.52 -17.40 -1.88
CA ARG A 97 14.93 -17.71 -1.63
C ARG A 97 15.84 -17.05 -2.67
N TYR A 98 15.48 -17.10 -3.95
CA TYR A 98 16.20 -16.37 -5.02
C TYR A 98 16.30 -14.86 -4.74
N LEU A 99 15.20 -14.21 -4.36
CA LEU A 99 15.18 -12.77 -4.09
C LEU A 99 16.04 -12.41 -2.87
N LEU A 100 15.94 -13.20 -1.79
CA LEU A 100 16.78 -13.03 -0.59
C LEU A 100 18.27 -13.17 -0.93
N ASP A 101 18.64 -14.18 -1.72
CA ASP A 101 20.03 -14.39 -2.18
C ASP A 101 20.55 -13.24 -3.06
N ASN A 102 19.65 -12.50 -3.73
CA ASN A 102 19.98 -11.35 -4.57
C ASN A 102 19.96 -9.99 -3.85
N GLY A 103 19.77 -9.99 -2.52
CA GLY A 103 19.85 -8.79 -1.68
C GLY A 103 18.51 -8.14 -1.33
N GLN A 104 17.38 -8.84 -1.55
CA GLN A 104 16.11 -8.45 -0.94
C GLN A 104 16.22 -8.54 0.59
N THR A 105 15.64 -7.57 1.30
CA THR A 105 15.79 -7.44 2.77
C THR A 105 14.49 -7.70 3.54
N GLY A 106 13.39 -7.97 2.83
CA GLY A 106 12.11 -8.40 3.40
C GLY A 106 11.23 -9.03 2.33
N LEU A 107 10.36 -9.96 2.71
CA LEU A 107 9.46 -10.66 1.79
C LEU A 107 8.13 -9.92 1.66
N SER A 108 7.52 -9.91 0.48
CA SER A 108 6.13 -9.47 0.32
C SER A 108 5.36 -10.47 -0.51
N ILE A 109 4.30 -11.01 0.08
CA ILE A 109 3.53 -12.12 -0.50
C ILE A 109 2.34 -11.57 -1.28
N ALA A 110 2.27 -11.95 -2.56
CA ALA A 110 1.09 -11.81 -3.40
C ALA A 110 0.26 -13.09 -3.33
N PHE A 111 -1.01 -12.98 -2.94
CA PHE A 111 -1.94 -14.11 -2.88
C PHE A 111 -2.87 -14.11 -4.08
N ASP A 112 -3.31 -15.28 -4.54
CA ASP A 112 -4.27 -15.36 -5.64
C ASP A 112 -5.66 -14.81 -5.25
N LEU A 113 -6.52 -14.56 -6.24
CA LEU A 113 -7.85 -13.99 -5.99
C LEU A 113 -8.70 -14.87 -5.06
N PRO A 114 -8.77 -16.22 -5.22
CA PRO A 114 -9.50 -17.09 -4.31
C PRO A 114 -9.05 -16.94 -2.85
N THR A 115 -7.74 -16.90 -2.60
CA THR A 115 -7.18 -16.70 -1.25
C THR A 115 -7.58 -15.33 -0.67
N GLN A 116 -7.59 -14.29 -1.51
CA GLN A 116 -7.95 -12.93 -1.08
C GLN A 116 -9.41 -12.82 -0.64
N ILE A 117 -10.33 -13.49 -1.32
CA ILE A 117 -11.77 -13.44 -1.03
C ILE A 117 -12.28 -14.63 -0.20
N GLY A 118 -11.40 -15.52 0.24
CA GLY A 118 -11.74 -16.60 1.17
C GLY A 118 -12.47 -17.77 0.53
N TYR A 119 -12.03 -18.19 -0.66
CA TYR A 119 -12.41 -19.47 -1.26
C TYR A 119 -11.20 -20.39 -1.36
N ASP A 120 -11.44 -21.68 -1.18
CA ASP A 120 -10.45 -22.71 -1.48
C ASP A 120 -10.29 -22.90 -2.99
N SER A 121 -9.16 -23.44 -3.42
CA SER A 121 -8.83 -23.62 -4.84
C SER A 121 -9.76 -24.56 -5.60
N ASP A 122 -10.53 -25.41 -4.92
CA ASP A 122 -11.52 -26.31 -5.54
C ASP A 122 -12.94 -25.71 -5.59
N HIS A 123 -13.13 -24.50 -5.08
CA HIS A 123 -14.40 -23.80 -5.14
C HIS A 123 -14.74 -23.39 -6.58
N LEU A 124 -16.03 -23.40 -6.94
CA LEU A 124 -16.47 -23.09 -8.31
C LEU A 124 -16.02 -21.69 -8.79
N LEU A 125 -16.09 -20.69 -7.91
CA LEU A 125 -15.65 -19.32 -8.20
C LEU A 125 -14.13 -19.15 -8.28
N ALA A 126 -13.35 -20.16 -7.87
CA ALA A 126 -11.89 -20.13 -7.96
C ALA A 126 -11.37 -20.59 -9.33
N ASN A 127 -12.22 -21.22 -10.15
CA ASN A 127 -11.82 -21.80 -11.42
C ASN A 127 -11.21 -20.75 -12.37
N GLY A 128 -10.01 -21.02 -12.87
CA GLY A 128 -9.26 -20.12 -13.75
C GLY A 128 -8.43 -19.04 -13.04
N GLU A 129 -8.54 -18.90 -11.72
CA GLU A 129 -7.83 -17.87 -10.95
C GLU A 129 -6.82 -18.44 -9.94
N VAL A 130 -6.83 -19.76 -9.70
CA VAL A 130 -5.90 -20.45 -8.80
C VAL A 130 -4.44 -20.23 -9.25
N GLY A 131 -3.64 -19.62 -8.38
CA GLY A 131 -2.21 -19.40 -8.62
C GLY A 131 -1.85 -18.36 -9.69
N LYS A 132 -2.84 -17.71 -10.31
CA LYS A 132 -2.64 -16.90 -11.52
C LYS A 132 -1.99 -15.54 -11.26
N VAL A 133 -2.43 -14.86 -10.20
CA VAL A 133 -1.98 -13.50 -9.83
C VAL A 133 -1.28 -13.46 -8.47
N GLY A 134 -0.99 -14.62 -7.90
CA GLY A 134 -0.49 -14.78 -6.55
C GLY A 134 -0.40 -16.25 -6.16
N VAL A 135 0.14 -16.54 -4.98
CA VAL A 135 0.19 -17.90 -4.44
C VAL A 135 -1.17 -18.32 -3.87
N PRO A 136 -1.67 -19.55 -4.14
CA PRO A 136 -2.85 -20.10 -3.49
C PRO A 136 -2.50 -20.59 -2.09
N ILE A 137 -3.29 -20.19 -1.08
CA ILE A 137 -3.17 -20.67 0.30
C ILE A 137 -4.54 -21.13 0.77
N CYS A 138 -4.78 -22.43 0.78
CA CYS A 138 -6.03 -23.01 1.28
C CYS A 138 -5.90 -23.47 2.73
N SER A 139 -4.68 -23.69 3.24
CA SER A 139 -4.48 -24.31 4.55
C SER A 139 -3.13 -23.97 5.18
N LEU A 140 -2.94 -24.45 6.42
CA LEU A 140 -1.67 -24.41 7.11
C LEU A 140 -0.53 -25.09 6.33
N GLU A 141 -0.80 -26.20 5.62
CA GLU A 141 0.24 -26.92 4.85
C GLU A 141 0.83 -26.08 3.71
N ASP A 142 0.02 -25.21 3.11
CA ASP A 142 0.47 -24.33 2.05
C ASP A 142 1.38 -23.23 2.62
N MET A 143 1.04 -22.68 3.79
CA MET A 143 1.87 -21.71 4.50
C MET A 143 3.18 -22.33 5.00
N GLU A 144 3.15 -23.58 5.49
CA GLU A 144 4.35 -24.35 5.84
C GLU A 144 5.27 -24.53 4.63
N THR A 145 4.71 -24.89 3.47
CA THR A 145 5.46 -25.03 2.23
C THR A 145 6.05 -23.69 1.77
N LEU A 146 5.26 -22.61 1.85
CA LEU A 146 5.68 -21.28 1.42
C LEU A 146 6.90 -20.78 2.20
N PHE A 147 7.03 -21.16 3.47
CA PHE A 147 8.13 -20.76 4.36
C PHE A 147 9.16 -21.87 4.62
N ASP A 148 9.12 -22.98 3.88
CA ASP A 148 10.12 -24.03 4.00
C ASP A 148 11.53 -23.46 3.79
N GLN A 149 12.46 -23.81 4.69
CA GLN A 149 13.85 -23.32 4.68
C GLN A 149 14.02 -21.78 4.79
N ILE A 150 12.97 -21.02 5.10
CA ILE A 150 13.05 -19.57 5.37
C ILE A 150 12.93 -19.33 6.88
N PRO A 151 13.95 -18.78 7.55
CA PRO A 151 13.90 -18.52 8.99
C PRO A 151 12.95 -17.36 9.32
N MET A 152 11.74 -17.68 9.79
CA MET A 152 10.67 -16.71 10.05
C MET A 152 10.98 -15.74 11.21
N ASP A 153 12.00 -16.01 12.03
CA ASP A 153 12.49 -15.11 13.09
C ASP A 153 13.47 -14.03 12.57
N LYS A 154 14.00 -14.20 11.35
CA LYS A 154 15.03 -13.33 10.77
C LYS A 154 14.55 -12.51 9.59
N VAL A 155 13.44 -12.90 8.96
CA VAL A 155 12.93 -12.27 7.76
C VAL A 155 11.61 -11.58 8.06
N SER A 156 11.55 -10.26 7.80
CA SER A 156 10.30 -9.51 7.91
C SER A 156 9.39 -9.80 6.72
N THR A 157 8.16 -10.26 6.99
CA THR A 157 7.18 -10.63 5.95
C THR A 157 6.03 -9.65 5.88
N SER A 158 5.74 -9.13 4.68
CA SER A 158 4.53 -8.37 4.38
C SER A 158 3.54 -9.27 3.65
N MET A 159 2.27 -9.28 4.06
CA MET A 159 1.19 -10.02 3.44
C MET A 159 0.16 -9.04 2.89
N THR A 160 0.07 -8.93 1.56
CA THR A 160 -0.93 -8.07 0.90
C THR A 160 -2.26 -8.82 0.85
N ILE A 161 -2.93 -8.85 2.01
CA ILE A 161 -4.16 -9.58 2.25
C ILE A 161 -5.10 -8.74 3.12
N ASN A 162 -6.41 -8.78 2.82
CA ASN A 162 -7.42 -7.91 3.45
C ASN A 162 -8.58 -8.71 4.05
N ALA A 163 -9.57 -9.12 3.26
CA ALA A 163 -10.77 -9.79 3.78
C ALA A 163 -10.48 -11.06 4.61
N THR A 164 -9.39 -11.75 4.28
CA THR A 164 -8.92 -12.97 4.98
C THR A 164 -7.68 -12.73 5.84
N ALA A 165 -7.30 -11.48 6.12
CA ALA A 165 -6.04 -11.14 6.79
C ALA A 165 -5.87 -11.80 8.17
N SER A 166 -6.94 -11.89 8.96
CA SER A 166 -6.91 -12.57 10.26
C SER A 166 -6.58 -14.05 10.13
N VAL A 167 -7.14 -14.71 9.11
CA VAL A 167 -6.91 -16.14 8.82
C VAL A 167 -5.47 -16.37 8.35
N LEU A 168 -4.99 -15.57 7.40
CA LEU A 168 -3.63 -15.71 6.87
C LEU A 168 -2.57 -15.41 7.94
N LEU A 169 -2.83 -14.45 8.86
CA LEU A 169 -1.95 -14.25 10.00
C LEU A 169 -1.94 -15.45 10.95
N CYS A 170 -3.08 -16.10 11.18
CA CYS A 170 -3.14 -17.32 11.97
C CYS A 170 -2.38 -18.47 11.32
N PHE A 171 -2.49 -18.66 9.99
CA PHE A 171 -1.65 -19.61 9.26
C PHE A 171 -0.16 -19.30 9.44
N TYR A 172 0.24 -18.03 9.29
CA TYR A 172 1.63 -17.60 9.46
C TYR A 172 2.15 -17.86 10.89
N ILE A 173 1.36 -17.53 11.91
CA ILE A 173 1.68 -17.76 13.32
C ILE A 173 1.93 -19.25 13.59
N VAL A 174 1.03 -20.11 13.14
CA VAL A 174 1.13 -21.56 13.43
C VAL A 174 2.28 -22.19 12.64
N ALA A 175 2.52 -21.75 11.40
CA ALA A 175 3.70 -22.15 10.63
C ALA A 175 5.00 -21.76 11.35
N ALA A 176 5.09 -20.53 11.87
CA ALA A 176 6.25 -20.06 12.65
C ALA A 176 6.46 -20.90 13.94
N ARG A 177 5.38 -21.17 14.69
CA ARG A 177 5.44 -22.02 15.89
C ARG A 177 5.97 -23.41 15.59
N LYS A 178 5.59 -23.99 14.45
CA LYS A 178 6.07 -25.31 14.01
C LYS A 178 7.53 -25.32 13.58
N GLN A 179 8.06 -24.18 13.13
CA GLN A 179 9.51 -23.96 12.97
C GLN A 179 10.24 -23.70 14.30
N GLY A 180 9.55 -23.67 15.43
CA GLY A 180 10.11 -23.35 16.75
C GLY A 180 10.30 -21.85 17.01
N VAL A 181 9.65 -20.98 16.23
CA VAL A 181 9.71 -19.52 16.38
C VAL A 181 8.52 -19.04 17.21
N SER A 182 8.78 -18.26 18.27
CA SER A 182 7.73 -17.70 19.12
C SER A 182 7.07 -16.47 18.49
N MET A 183 5.88 -16.11 18.97
CA MET A 183 5.08 -15.00 18.39
C MET A 183 5.71 -13.63 18.63
N GLU A 184 6.55 -13.50 19.67
CA GLU A 184 7.30 -12.28 19.98
C GLU A 184 8.53 -12.10 19.08
N GLN A 185 8.93 -13.15 18.35
CA GLN A 185 10.06 -13.13 17.42
C GLN A 185 9.62 -12.77 16.00
N ILE A 186 8.41 -13.15 15.57
CA ILE A 186 7.93 -12.83 14.23
C ILE A 186 7.72 -11.32 14.04
N SER A 187 8.09 -10.83 12.87
CA SER A 187 7.88 -9.43 12.49
C SER A 187 7.39 -9.34 11.06
N GLY A 188 6.41 -8.47 10.84
CA GLY A 188 5.76 -8.40 9.55
C GLY A 188 4.62 -7.41 9.52
N THR A 189 3.86 -7.46 8.44
CA THR A 189 2.71 -6.61 8.21
C THR A 189 1.62 -7.43 7.52
N VAL A 190 0.37 -7.28 7.95
CA VAL A 190 -0.78 -7.59 7.10
C VAL A 190 -1.34 -6.29 6.54
N GLN A 191 -1.83 -6.30 5.30
CA GLN A 191 -2.43 -5.09 4.73
C GLN A 191 -3.71 -4.72 5.49
N ASN A 192 -4.64 -5.66 5.66
CA ASN A 192 -5.78 -5.58 6.59
C ASN A 192 -6.59 -4.27 6.51
N ASP A 193 -6.58 -3.60 5.36
CA ASP A 193 -7.33 -2.38 5.09
C ASP A 193 -8.49 -2.76 4.18
N ILE A 194 -9.62 -3.09 4.81
CA ILE A 194 -10.84 -3.45 4.09
C ILE A 194 -11.56 -2.23 3.50
N LEU A 195 -11.40 -1.02 4.06
CA LEU A 195 -12.17 0.14 3.59
C LEU A 195 -11.79 0.51 2.16
N LYS A 196 -10.50 0.45 1.81
CA LYS A 196 -10.05 0.63 0.42
C LYS A 196 -10.50 -0.49 -0.53
N GLU A 197 -10.89 -1.67 -0.03
CA GLU A 197 -11.44 -2.73 -0.88
C GLU A 197 -12.78 -2.31 -1.48
N TYR A 198 -13.63 -1.67 -0.68
CA TYR A 198 -14.92 -1.14 -1.16
C TYR A 198 -14.76 0.13 -2.01
N ILE A 199 -13.65 0.86 -1.88
CA ILE A 199 -13.42 2.10 -2.63
C ILE A 199 -12.84 1.83 -4.02
N ALA A 200 -11.82 0.96 -4.12
CA ALA A 200 -10.98 0.89 -5.31
C ALA A 200 -10.52 -0.51 -5.72
N ARG A 201 -10.34 -1.45 -4.77
CA ARG A 201 -9.65 -2.72 -5.07
C ARG A 201 -10.58 -3.90 -5.37
N GLY A 202 -11.73 -3.99 -4.72
CA GLY A 202 -12.77 -4.98 -5.01
C GLY A 202 -12.58 -6.39 -4.44
N THR A 203 -11.60 -6.66 -3.56
CA THR A 203 -11.40 -7.98 -2.95
C THR A 203 -11.93 -8.04 -1.51
N TYR A 204 -13.23 -7.75 -1.36
CA TYR A 204 -13.99 -7.92 -0.12
C TYR A 204 -14.76 -9.26 -0.09
N ALA A 205 -15.17 -9.69 1.10
CA ALA A 205 -15.99 -10.90 1.30
C ALA A 205 -17.26 -10.62 2.12
N TYR A 206 -17.14 -9.88 3.22
CA TYR A 206 -18.25 -9.55 4.12
C TYR A 206 -18.62 -8.06 3.98
N PRO A 207 -19.77 -7.62 4.52
CA PRO A 207 -20.10 -6.18 4.56
C PRO A 207 -19.09 -5.32 5.34
N PRO A 208 -19.07 -3.98 5.16
CA PRO A 208 -18.04 -3.13 5.76
C PRO A 208 -17.94 -3.23 7.29
N ARG A 209 -19.05 -3.14 8.01
CA ARG A 209 -19.08 -3.16 9.48
C ARG A 209 -18.55 -4.45 10.11
N PRO A 210 -19.00 -5.66 9.73
CA PRO A 210 -18.40 -6.90 10.25
C PRO A 210 -16.94 -7.06 9.83
N SER A 211 -16.54 -6.58 8.65
CA SER A 211 -15.13 -6.61 8.26
C SER A 211 -14.26 -5.71 9.14
N MET A 212 -14.75 -4.53 9.53
CA MET A 212 -14.07 -3.65 10.49
C MET A 212 -13.86 -4.33 11.86
N ARG A 213 -14.80 -5.16 12.31
CA ARG A 213 -14.63 -5.96 13.54
C ARG A 213 -13.42 -6.87 13.43
N LEU A 214 -13.26 -7.60 12.32
CA LEU A 214 -12.12 -8.51 12.12
C LEU A 214 -10.77 -7.78 12.16
N VAL A 215 -10.73 -6.54 11.64
CA VAL A 215 -9.54 -5.67 11.74
C VAL A 215 -9.22 -5.35 13.21
N VAL A 216 -10.22 -4.93 13.98
CA VAL A 216 -10.07 -4.56 15.39
C VAL A 216 -9.71 -5.77 16.28
N ASP A 217 -10.29 -6.94 16.01
CA ASP A 217 -9.93 -8.18 16.69
C ASP A 217 -8.44 -8.51 16.50
N LEU A 218 -7.91 -8.28 15.30
CA LEU A 218 -6.49 -8.45 15.02
C LEU A 218 -5.62 -7.46 15.80
N PHE A 219 -6.07 -6.21 15.96
CA PHE A 219 -5.35 -5.18 16.74
C PHE A 219 -5.21 -5.63 18.19
N LYS A 220 -6.34 -6.03 18.80
CA LYS A 220 -6.39 -6.53 20.18
C LYS A 220 -5.45 -7.73 20.36
N TYR A 221 -5.56 -8.72 19.49
CA TYR A 221 -4.77 -9.94 19.62
C TYR A 221 -3.26 -9.70 19.47
N CYS A 222 -2.86 -8.90 18.48
CA CYS A 222 -1.44 -8.65 18.21
C CYS A 222 -0.78 -7.75 19.27
N HIS A 223 -1.53 -6.82 19.88
CA HIS A 223 -1.02 -6.03 21.01
C HIS A 223 -0.49 -6.94 22.13
N ASP A 224 -1.27 -7.96 22.50
CA ASP A 224 -0.94 -8.86 23.61
C ASP A 224 0.05 -9.97 23.22
N ASN A 225 -0.02 -10.49 21.98
CA ASN A 225 0.64 -11.75 21.61
C ASN A 225 1.68 -11.64 20.49
N VAL A 226 1.58 -10.64 19.61
CA VAL A 226 2.45 -10.51 18.42
C VAL A 226 3.03 -9.10 18.31
N PRO A 227 3.78 -8.66 19.34
CA PRO A 227 4.07 -7.25 19.57
C PRO A 227 4.93 -6.59 18.51
N LYS A 228 5.53 -7.33 17.57
CA LYS A 228 6.36 -6.82 16.46
C LYS A 228 5.65 -6.82 15.10
N TRP A 229 4.37 -7.14 15.07
CA TRP A 229 3.54 -7.14 13.87
C TRP A 229 2.88 -5.79 13.64
N ASN A 230 2.94 -5.28 12.41
CA ASN A 230 2.14 -4.14 12.00
C ASN A 230 0.77 -4.67 11.58
N THR A 231 -0.27 -4.31 12.33
CA THR A 231 -1.59 -4.94 12.27
C THR A 231 -2.44 -4.45 11.10
N ILE A 232 -2.01 -3.38 10.45
CA ILE A 232 -2.64 -2.81 9.26
C ILE A 232 -1.60 -1.99 8.47
N SER A 233 -1.78 -1.98 7.16
CA SER A 233 -1.13 -1.06 6.23
C SER A 233 -2.21 -0.25 5.50
N ILE A 234 -2.55 0.91 6.05
CA ILE A 234 -3.64 1.76 5.56
C ILE A 234 -3.21 2.36 4.22
N SER A 235 -3.97 2.05 3.16
CA SER A 235 -3.44 2.02 1.79
C SER A 235 -4.08 3.06 0.89
N GLY A 236 -3.29 4.05 0.48
CA GLY A 236 -3.60 4.96 -0.62
C GLY A 236 -3.28 4.43 -2.01
N TYR A 237 -2.33 3.49 -2.11
CA TYR A 237 -1.83 2.94 -3.39
C TYR A 237 -2.95 2.57 -4.36
N HIS A 238 -3.87 1.70 -3.94
CA HIS A 238 -4.95 1.18 -4.80
C HIS A 238 -5.93 2.27 -5.27
N MET A 239 -6.17 3.29 -4.43
CA MET A 239 -7.03 4.41 -4.82
C MET A 239 -6.36 5.26 -5.89
N ARG A 240 -5.05 5.48 -5.80
CA ARG A 240 -4.30 6.18 -6.85
C ARG A 240 -4.17 5.36 -8.14
N GLU A 241 -3.97 4.06 -8.03
CA GLU A 241 -3.98 3.15 -9.19
C GLU A 241 -5.35 3.12 -9.88
N ALA A 242 -6.44 3.30 -9.12
CA ALA A 242 -7.80 3.45 -9.65
C ALA A 242 -8.08 4.84 -10.27
N GLY A 243 -7.18 5.83 -10.09
CA GLY A 243 -7.25 7.14 -10.72
C GLY A 243 -7.33 8.34 -9.77
N ALA A 244 -7.22 8.14 -8.45
CA ALA A 244 -7.22 9.25 -7.49
C ALA A 244 -6.07 10.24 -7.77
N THR A 245 -6.28 11.51 -7.43
CA THR A 245 -5.22 12.54 -7.34
C THR A 245 -4.32 12.33 -6.11
N ALA A 246 -3.18 13.04 -5.97
CA ALA A 246 -2.35 12.95 -4.76
C ALA A 246 -3.09 13.49 -3.53
N VAL A 247 -3.91 14.53 -3.74
CA VAL A 247 -4.81 15.11 -2.72
C VAL A 247 -5.82 14.05 -2.25
N GLN A 248 -6.50 13.40 -3.20
CA GLN A 248 -7.50 12.36 -2.89
C GLN A 248 -6.85 11.13 -2.23
N GLU A 249 -5.65 10.72 -2.68
CA GLU A 249 -4.89 9.64 -2.04
C GLU A 249 -4.63 9.96 -0.56
N LEU A 250 -4.15 11.16 -0.22
CA LEU A 250 -3.94 11.57 1.17
C LEU A 250 -5.26 11.59 1.95
N ALA A 251 -6.28 12.27 1.42
CA ALA A 251 -7.53 12.49 2.12
C ALA A 251 -8.26 11.17 2.42
N PHE A 252 -8.42 10.31 1.42
CA PHE A 252 -9.16 9.05 1.57
C PHE A 252 -8.38 8.02 2.40
N THR A 253 -7.04 8.05 2.34
CA THR A 253 -6.23 7.20 3.21
C THR A 253 -6.37 7.62 4.67
N PHE A 254 -6.33 8.93 4.96
CA PHE A 254 -6.46 9.41 6.33
C PHE A 254 -7.89 9.33 6.85
N SER A 255 -8.92 9.49 6.01
CA SER A 255 -10.30 9.22 6.43
C SER A 255 -10.50 7.76 6.83
N ASN A 256 -9.92 6.81 6.09
CA ASN A 256 -9.89 5.40 6.49
C ASN A 256 -9.12 5.20 7.80
N ALA A 257 -7.94 5.82 7.93
CA ALA A 257 -7.13 5.73 9.15
C ALA A 257 -7.89 6.22 10.39
N ILE A 258 -8.57 7.36 10.27
CA ILE A 258 -9.43 7.94 11.31
C ILE A 258 -10.53 6.95 11.70
N ALA A 259 -11.19 6.30 10.72
CA ALA A 259 -12.23 5.31 10.99
C ALA A 259 -11.67 4.08 11.72
N TYR A 260 -10.48 3.59 11.37
CA TYR A 260 -9.83 2.49 12.07
C TYR A 260 -9.45 2.83 13.50
N VAL A 261 -8.88 4.02 13.71
CA VAL A 261 -8.53 4.49 15.06
C VAL A 261 -9.78 4.60 15.92
N GLN A 262 -10.85 5.22 15.40
CA GLN A 262 -12.11 5.34 16.13
C GLN A 262 -12.71 3.98 16.47
N ALA A 263 -12.75 3.04 15.51
CA ALA A 263 -13.28 1.69 15.74
C ALA A 263 -12.48 0.92 16.82
N ALA A 264 -11.17 1.10 16.87
CA ALA A 264 -10.33 0.51 17.92
C ALA A 264 -10.61 1.12 19.30
N LEU A 265 -10.76 2.44 19.38
CA LEU A 265 -11.12 3.15 20.62
C LEU A 265 -12.51 2.75 21.14
N ASP A 266 -13.51 2.69 20.24
CA ASP A 266 -14.87 2.26 20.57
C ASP A 266 -14.90 0.81 21.09
N ALA A 267 -13.97 -0.01 20.62
CA ALA A 267 -13.79 -1.39 21.07
C ALA A 267 -12.97 -1.52 22.37
N GLY A 268 -12.54 -0.41 22.97
CA GLY A 268 -11.90 -0.34 24.29
C GLY A 268 -10.37 -0.37 24.28
N LEU A 269 -9.71 -0.32 23.12
CA LEU A 269 -8.24 -0.18 23.05
C LEU A 269 -7.84 1.25 23.41
N LYS A 270 -6.66 1.44 24.03
CA LYS A 270 -6.09 2.78 24.17
C LYS A 270 -5.31 3.13 22.92
N ILE A 271 -5.29 4.41 22.56
CA ILE A 271 -4.62 4.91 21.35
C ILE A 271 -3.17 4.43 21.20
N ASP A 272 -2.42 4.42 22.30
CA ASP A 272 -1.00 4.04 22.31
C ASP A 272 -0.77 2.51 22.42
N ASP A 273 -1.84 1.71 22.59
CA ASP A 273 -1.74 0.24 22.58
C ASP A 273 -1.54 -0.29 21.15
N PHE A 274 -2.16 0.36 20.16
CA PHE A 274 -2.12 -0.06 18.74
C PHE A 274 -1.52 0.97 17.80
N GLY A 275 -1.57 2.27 18.13
CA GLY A 275 -1.01 3.37 17.33
C GLY A 275 0.42 3.13 16.85
N PRO A 276 1.36 2.67 17.70
CA PRO A 276 2.74 2.36 17.32
C PRO A 276 2.90 1.18 16.35
N ARG A 277 1.81 0.51 15.93
CA ARG A 277 1.79 -0.60 14.96
C ARG A 277 0.97 -0.31 13.71
N LEU A 278 0.39 0.88 13.60
CA LEU A 278 -0.18 1.37 12.36
C LEU A 278 0.95 1.64 11.35
N SER A 279 0.73 1.19 10.11
CA SER A 279 1.59 1.48 8.97
C SER A 279 0.74 1.91 7.78
N PHE A 280 1.38 2.48 6.76
CA PHE A 280 0.70 3.05 5.59
C PHE A 280 1.31 2.52 4.29
N PHE A 281 0.55 2.63 3.20
CA PHE A 281 1.02 2.22 1.89
C PHE A 281 0.56 3.20 0.81
N PHE A 282 1.53 3.83 0.14
CA PHE A 282 1.27 4.86 -0.85
C PHE A 282 1.90 4.52 -2.20
N VAL A 283 1.40 5.13 -3.26
CA VAL A 283 2.03 5.09 -4.58
C VAL A 283 3.19 6.08 -4.69
N ALA A 284 4.09 5.88 -5.64
CA ALA A 284 4.94 6.92 -6.21
C ALA A 284 4.63 7.08 -7.71
N GLN A 285 3.97 8.16 -8.08
CA GLN A 285 3.63 8.53 -9.47
C GLN A 285 4.76 9.30 -10.19
N ASN A 286 4.54 9.61 -11.47
CA ASN A 286 5.53 10.22 -12.36
C ASN A 286 5.98 11.63 -11.94
N ASN A 287 5.12 12.43 -11.30
CA ASN A 287 5.48 13.77 -10.85
C ASN A 287 6.36 13.71 -9.60
N LEU A 288 7.68 13.70 -9.80
CA LEU A 288 8.70 13.60 -8.75
C LEU A 288 8.46 14.52 -7.54
N PHE A 289 8.23 15.80 -7.78
CA PHE A 289 8.13 16.79 -6.69
C PHE A 289 6.80 16.74 -5.96
N GLU A 290 5.69 16.50 -6.69
CA GLU A 290 4.38 16.30 -6.08
C GLU A 290 4.38 15.08 -5.15
N GLU A 291 5.00 13.98 -5.58
CA GLU A 291 5.03 12.76 -4.77
C GLU A 291 5.93 12.92 -3.54
N VAL A 292 7.09 13.60 -3.66
CA VAL A 292 7.90 13.97 -2.48
C VAL A 292 7.08 14.84 -1.52
N ALA A 293 6.44 15.88 -2.03
CA ALA A 293 5.65 16.81 -1.23
C ALA A 293 4.48 16.10 -0.53
N LYS A 294 3.83 15.15 -1.21
CA LYS A 294 2.77 14.28 -0.69
C LYS A 294 3.25 13.46 0.50
N PHE A 295 4.40 12.79 0.41
CA PHE A 295 4.90 11.98 1.52
C PHE A 295 5.27 12.82 2.76
N ARG A 296 5.76 14.04 2.54
CA ARG A 296 6.05 15.00 3.62
C ARG A 296 4.77 15.50 4.28
N ALA A 297 3.78 15.89 3.48
CA ALA A 297 2.44 16.27 3.96
C ALA A 297 1.79 15.14 4.75
N ALA A 298 1.87 13.90 4.24
CA ALA A 298 1.32 12.72 4.90
C ALA A 298 1.81 12.57 6.34
N ARG A 299 3.13 12.67 6.58
CA ARG A 299 3.70 12.55 7.92
C ARG A 299 3.19 13.64 8.86
N ARG A 300 3.19 14.89 8.39
CA ARG A 300 2.74 16.04 9.18
C ARG A 300 1.26 15.94 9.54
N MET A 301 0.42 15.61 8.55
CA MET A 301 -1.01 15.37 8.73
C MET A 301 -1.27 14.28 9.77
N TRP A 302 -0.64 13.11 9.61
CA TRP A 302 -0.84 12.00 10.53
C TRP A 302 -0.42 12.32 11.97
N ALA A 303 0.73 12.99 12.14
CA ALA A 303 1.21 13.38 13.44
C ALA A 303 0.21 14.31 14.16
N ARG A 304 -0.34 15.30 13.44
CA ARG A 304 -1.37 16.22 13.93
C ARG A 304 -2.69 15.50 14.21
N ILE A 305 -3.17 14.65 13.30
CA ILE A 305 -4.39 13.84 13.51
C ILE A 305 -4.29 13.01 14.80
N MET A 306 -3.20 12.26 14.99
CA MET A 306 -3.03 11.41 16.17
C MET A 306 -2.91 12.21 17.47
N LYS A 307 -2.21 13.36 17.43
CA LYS A 307 -2.03 14.22 18.60
C LYS A 307 -3.29 14.99 18.96
N ASP A 308 -3.91 15.66 17.99
CA ASP A 308 -4.92 16.68 18.23
C ASP A 308 -6.33 16.09 18.24
N ARG A 309 -6.64 15.12 17.36
CA ARG A 309 -7.96 14.46 17.31
C ARG A 309 -8.05 13.32 18.33
N PHE A 310 -6.99 12.53 18.48
CA PHE A 310 -7.02 11.30 19.31
C PHE A 310 -6.21 11.39 20.60
N GLY A 311 -5.47 12.49 20.83
CA GLY A 311 -4.79 12.72 22.10
C GLY A 311 -3.61 11.79 22.39
N ALA A 312 -3.02 11.16 21.36
CA ALA A 312 -1.90 10.23 21.51
C ALA A 312 -0.76 10.84 22.34
N LYS A 313 -0.12 10.02 23.19
CA LYS A 313 0.96 10.46 24.09
C LYS A 313 2.30 9.83 23.74
N ASP A 314 2.28 8.61 23.20
CA ASP A 314 3.49 7.98 22.67
C ASP A 314 3.89 8.62 21.33
N PRO A 315 5.10 9.19 21.20
CA PRO A 315 5.60 9.73 19.94
C PRO A 315 5.52 8.72 18.79
N ARG A 316 5.66 7.40 19.07
CA ARG A 316 5.59 6.33 18.06
C ARG A 316 4.20 6.20 17.45
N SER A 317 3.13 6.56 18.16
CA SER A 317 1.77 6.57 17.62
C SER A 317 1.58 7.66 16.57
N MET A 318 2.36 8.74 16.66
CA MET A 318 2.32 9.88 15.72
C MET A 318 3.23 9.68 14.50
N MET A 319 4.07 8.65 14.49
CA MET A 319 4.99 8.37 13.39
C MET A 319 4.26 7.66 12.24
N LEU A 320 4.16 8.31 11.08
CA LEU A 320 3.71 7.66 9.86
C LEU A 320 4.89 6.90 9.24
N ARG A 321 4.86 5.57 9.37
CA ARG A 321 5.77 4.66 8.66
C ARG A 321 5.03 4.08 7.47
N PHE A 322 5.64 4.14 6.30
CA PHE A 322 4.97 3.76 5.07
C PHE A 322 5.83 2.91 4.14
N HIS A 323 5.15 1.99 3.47
CA HIS A 323 5.62 1.36 2.26
C HIS A 323 5.27 2.23 1.05
N THR A 324 6.11 2.20 0.02
CA THR A 324 5.82 2.80 -1.27
C THR A 324 5.94 1.77 -2.37
N GLN A 325 5.06 1.85 -3.35
CA GLN A 325 5.15 1.13 -4.61
C GLN A 325 5.11 2.13 -5.76
N THR A 326 5.99 1.96 -6.74
CA THR A 326 5.96 2.72 -8.01
C THR A 326 4.62 2.49 -8.72
N ALA A 327 4.11 3.47 -9.48
CA ALA A 327 2.77 3.42 -10.05
C ALA A 327 2.64 2.41 -11.21
N GLY A 328 1.85 1.35 -11.04
CA GLY A 328 1.61 0.33 -12.08
C GLY A 328 0.79 0.89 -13.23
N VAL A 329 -0.25 1.67 -12.92
CA VAL A 329 -1.14 2.34 -13.89
C VAL A 329 -0.39 3.29 -14.84
N SER A 330 0.82 3.71 -14.46
CA SER A 330 1.65 4.60 -15.28
C SER A 330 2.55 3.88 -16.30
N LEU A 331 2.64 2.55 -16.20
CA LEU A 331 3.51 1.73 -17.02
C LEU A 331 2.77 1.26 -18.29
N THR A 332 3.51 1.20 -19.40
CA THR A 332 2.93 1.00 -20.72
C THR A 332 3.32 -0.35 -21.30
N ALA A 333 2.39 -0.98 -22.02
CA ALA A 333 2.66 -2.19 -22.78
C ALA A 333 3.56 -1.91 -23.99
N GLN A 334 3.40 -0.74 -24.59
CA GLN A 334 4.24 -0.20 -25.65
C GLN A 334 5.56 0.31 -25.07
N GLN A 335 6.66 0.08 -25.77
CA GLN A 335 8.02 0.48 -25.38
C GLN A 335 8.30 0.18 -23.88
N PRO A 336 8.18 -1.07 -23.44
CA PRO A 336 8.28 -1.50 -22.03
C PRO A 336 9.58 -1.05 -21.34
N ASP A 337 10.67 -0.85 -22.07
CA ASP A 337 11.94 -0.35 -21.50
C ASP A 337 11.80 1.06 -20.92
N ASN A 338 10.88 1.87 -21.43
CA ASN A 338 10.55 3.17 -20.85
C ASN A 338 10.03 3.03 -19.41
N ASN A 339 9.43 1.89 -19.05
CA ASN A 339 8.94 1.64 -17.70
C ASN A 339 10.08 1.58 -16.69
N LEU A 340 11.28 1.09 -17.07
CA LEU A 340 12.45 1.11 -16.18
C LEU A 340 12.85 2.55 -15.83
N ILE A 341 12.78 3.46 -16.81
CA ILE A 341 13.08 4.89 -16.62
C ILE A 341 12.01 5.54 -15.74
N ARG A 342 10.72 5.28 -16.01
CA ARG A 342 9.60 5.76 -15.18
C ARG A 342 9.75 5.31 -13.74
N CYS A 343 9.93 4.00 -13.52
CA CYS A 343 10.14 3.41 -12.22
C CYS A 343 11.36 3.96 -11.49
N THR A 344 12.43 4.35 -12.19
CA THR A 344 13.61 4.98 -11.58
C THR A 344 13.26 6.35 -10.99
N ILE A 345 12.49 7.18 -11.71
CA ILE A 345 12.04 8.50 -11.24
C ILE A 345 11.06 8.34 -10.06
N GLN A 346 10.15 7.39 -10.15
CA GLN A 346 9.18 7.07 -9.10
C GLN A 346 9.87 6.52 -7.83
N ALA A 347 10.86 5.64 -8.00
CA ALA A 347 11.67 5.16 -6.88
C ALA A 347 12.44 6.31 -6.23
N LEU A 348 13.00 7.22 -7.02
CA LEU A 348 13.68 8.41 -6.50
C LEU A 348 12.71 9.30 -5.70
N SER A 349 11.46 9.48 -6.13
CA SER A 349 10.47 10.26 -5.37
C SER A 349 10.14 9.61 -4.02
N ALA A 350 10.00 8.28 -3.98
CA ALA A 350 9.78 7.52 -2.75
C ALA A 350 10.95 7.66 -1.76
N ILE A 351 12.19 7.65 -2.26
CA ILE A 351 13.41 7.80 -1.48
C ILE A 351 13.53 9.23 -0.95
N LEU A 352 13.46 10.23 -1.82
CA LEU A 352 13.53 11.64 -1.40
C LEU A 352 12.37 12.02 -0.47
N GLY A 353 11.23 11.34 -0.61
CA GLY A 353 10.07 11.44 0.27
C GLY A 353 10.20 10.70 1.60
N GLY A 354 11.21 9.86 1.80
CA GLY A 354 11.50 9.21 3.08
C GLY A 354 10.71 7.93 3.37
N SER A 355 10.46 7.07 2.36
CA SER A 355 9.82 5.75 2.50
C SER A 355 10.60 4.76 3.38
N GLN A 356 9.92 3.89 4.12
CA GLN A 356 10.57 2.86 4.96
C GLN A 356 10.78 1.53 4.23
N SER A 357 9.98 1.27 3.18
CA SER A 357 10.02 0.05 2.39
C SER A 357 9.59 0.37 0.97
N LEU A 358 10.28 -0.15 -0.04
CA LEU A 358 10.01 0.19 -1.45
C LEU A 358 9.87 -1.06 -2.32
N HIS A 359 8.80 -1.09 -3.11
CA HIS A 359 8.63 -1.97 -4.26
C HIS A 359 8.80 -1.15 -5.54
N VAL A 360 9.62 -1.67 -6.45
CA VAL A 360 9.80 -1.08 -7.77
C VAL A 360 9.22 -2.08 -8.76
N ASN A 361 8.19 -1.65 -9.48
CA ASN A 361 7.51 -2.44 -10.50
C ASN A 361 8.48 -2.74 -11.62
N SER A 362 8.19 -3.83 -12.32
CA SER A 362 9.07 -4.33 -13.37
C SER A 362 8.69 -3.78 -14.73
N ARG A 363 9.62 -3.84 -15.68
CA ARG A 363 9.41 -3.28 -17.03
C ARG A 363 8.22 -3.89 -17.78
N ASP A 364 7.84 -5.10 -17.41
CA ASP A 364 6.79 -5.95 -17.98
C ASP A 364 5.43 -5.84 -17.26
N GLU A 365 5.28 -4.91 -16.31
CA GLU A 365 4.06 -4.74 -15.47
C GLU A 365 2.75 -4.72 -16.27
N ALA A 366 2.72 -3.99 -17.39
CA ALA A 366 1.51 -3.82 -18.20
C ALA A 366 1.17 -5.06 -19.06
N LEU A 367 1.99 -6.11 -19.01
CA LEU A 367 1.89 -7.28 -19.89
C LEU A 367 1.73 -8.60 -19.12
N ALA A 368 2.49 -8.79 -18.05
CA ALA A 368 2.48 -10.03 -17.27
C ALA A 368 3.09 -9.81 -15.89
N LEU A 369 3.01 -10.86 -15.06
CA LEU A 369 3.85 -10.95 -13.86
C LEU A 369 5.34 -10.93 -14.23
N PRO A 370 6.20 -10.39 -13.34
CA PRO A 370 7.59 -10.11 -13.68
C PRO A 370 8.43 -11.37 -13.86
N SER A 371 9.21 -11.39 -14.94
CA SER A 371 10.25 -12.41 -15.13
C SER A 371 11.37 -12.32 -14.07
N GLU A 372 12.27 -13.30 -14.04
CA GLU A 372 13.46 -13.22 -13.18
C GLU A 372 14.37 -12.04 -13.54
N GLU A 373 14.57 -11.81 -14.83
CA GLU A 373 15.38 -10.69 -15.33
C GLU A 373 14.73 -9.34 -14.98
N SER A 374 13.43 -9.21 -15.23
CA SER A 374 12.69 -7.98 -14.98
C SER A 374 12.71 -7.59 -13.50
N VAL A 375 12.46 -8.55 -12.59
CA VAL A 375 12.51 -8.26 -11.14
C VAL A 375 13.93 -7.94 -10.68
N GLN A 376 14.95 -8.58 -11.28
CA GLN A 376 16.34 -8.33 -10.92
C GLN A 376 16.72 -6.89 -11.28
N LEU A 377 16.32 -6.42 -12.46
CA LEU A 377 16.48 -5.03 -12.87
C LEU A 377 15.77 -4.07 -11.89
N SER A 378 14.54 -4.37 -11.48
CA SER A 378 13.82 -3.58 -10.48
C SER A 378 14.55 -3.50 -9.14
N LEU A 379 15.19 -4.59 -8.70
CA LEU A 379 16.02 -4.60 -7.51
C LEU A 379 17.32 -3.80 -7.71
N ARG A 380 17.96 -3.89 -8.88
CA ARG A 380 19.15 -3.10 -9.22
C ARG A 380 18.86 -1.60 -9.24
N THR A 381 17.68 -1.17 -9.70
CA THR A 381 17.24 0.24 -9.62
C THR A 381 17.31 0.74 -8.18
N GLN A 382 16.80 -0.02 -7.21
CA GLN A 382 16.88 0.36 -5.80
C GLN A 382 18.33 0.38 -5.28
N GLN A 383 19.14 -0.59 -5.67
CA GLN A 383 20.53 -0.69 -5.21
C GLN A 383 21.40 0.46 -5.76
N ILE A 384 21.24 0.82 -7.03
CA ILE A 384 21.93 1.98 -7.63
C ILE A 384 21.51 3.27 -6.92
N LEU A 385 20.20 3.45 -6.69
CA LEU A 385 19.72 4.62 -5.95
C LEU A 385 20.23 4.65 -4.51
N ALA A 386 20.34 3.51 -3.84
CA ALA A 386 20.82 3.41 -2.47
C ALA A 386 22.34 3.64 -2.33
N PHE A 387 23.15 3.12 -3.26
CA PHE A 387 24.59 3.00 -3.06
C PHE A 387 25.45 3.83 -4.03
N GLU A 388 24.90 4.33 -5.14
CA GLU A 388 25.65 5.08 -6.16
C GLU A 388 25.16 6.52 -6.32
N SER A 389 23.89 6.81 -6.02
CA SER A 389 23.29 8.12 -6.35
C SER A 389 23.58 9.26 -5.37
N GLY A 390 24.00 8.93 -4.12
CA GLY A 390 24.11 9.88 -3.01
C GLY A 390 22.77 10.31 -2.38
N ALA A 391 21.63 9.83 -2.88
CA ALA A 391 20.30 10.18 -2.36
C ALA A 391 20.06 9.73 -0.90
N ALA A 392 20.84 8.78 -0.40
CA ALA A 392 20.76 8.27 0.97
C ALA A 392 21.66 9.01 1.98
N ASP A 393 22.49 9.96 1.53
CA ASP A 393 23.56 10.54 2.35
C ASP A 393 23.09 11.70 3.25
N VAL A 394 21.99 12.35 2.89
CA VAL A 394 21.42 13.50 3.59
C VAL A 394 19.95 13.27 3.91
N VAL A 395 19.53 13.63 5.12
CA VAL A 395 18.13 13.54 5.55
C VAL A 395 17.31 14.65 4.90
N ASP A 396 16.20 14.31 4.26
CA ASP A 396 15.25 15.24 3.63
C ASP A 396 15.98 16.34 2.81
N PRO A 397 16.73 15.96 1.76
CA PRO A 397 17.59 16.88 1.02
C PRO A 397 16.80 17.94 0.26
N LEU A 398 15.48 17.77 0.11
CA LEU A 398 14.57 18.75 -0.48
C LEU A 398 13.94 19.69 0.55
N GLY A 399 14.20 19.50 1.84
CA GLY A 399 13.74 20.40 2.90
C GLY A 399 14.35 21.80 2.75
N GLY A 400 13.50 22.81 2.75
CA GLY A 400 13.84 24.21 2.47
C GLY A 400 13.73 24.61 0.99
N SER A 401 13.45 23.68 0.07
CA SER A 401 13.12 24.03 -1.32
C SER A 401 11.80 24.78 -1.37
N TYR A 402 11.82 26.03 -1.84
CA TYR A 402 10.62 26.89 -1.90
C TYR A 402 9.44 26.19 -2.58
N TYR A 403 9.68 25.50 -3.70
CA TYR A 403 8.62 24.79 -4.41
C TYR A 403 8.08 23.58 -3.62
N VAL A 404 8.95 22.74 -3.06
CA VAL A 404 8.53 21.53 -2.35
C VAL A 404 7.79 21.89 -1.06
N GLU A 405 8.24 22.90 -0.33
CA GLU A 405 7.55 23.37 0.87
C GLU A 405 6.18 23.97 0.54
N SER A 406 6.09 24.80 -0.50
CA SER A 406 4.80 25.35 -0.94
C SER A 406 3.83 24.26 -1.37
N LEU A 407 4.31 23.26 -2.11
CA LEU A 407 3.50 22.15 -2.57
C LEU A 407 3.07 21.22 -1.43
N THR A 408 3.94 21.00 -0.43
CA THR A 408 3.60 20.24 0.77
C THR A 408 2.46 20.92 1.55
N ASN A 409 2.50 22.24 1.71
CA ASN A 409 1.43 23.00 2.36
C ASN A 409 0.10 22.93 1.59
N GLU A 410 0.16 23.09 0.26
CA GLU A 410 -1.04 23.07 -0.58
C GLU A 410 -1.72 21.69 -0.61
N LEU A 411 -0.93 20.62 -0.71
CA LEU A 411 -1.43 19.25 -0.65
C LEU A 411 -2.09 18.95 0.70
N GLU A 412 -1.47 19.36 1.82
CA GLU A 412 -2.07 19.20 3.15
C GLU A 412 -3.40 19.94 3.26
N ALA A 413 -3.45 21.22 2.87
CA ALA A 413 -4.67 22.03 2.98
C ALA A 413 -5.82 21.41 2.18
N LYS A 414 -5.58 21.05 0.91
CA LYS A 414 -6.63 20.46 0.05
C LYS A 414 -7.05 19.06 0.53
N ALA A 415 -6.13 18.27 1.08
CA ALA A 415 -6.48 16.96 1.64
C ALA A 415 -7.31 17.10 2.92
N LEU A 416 -7.03 18.10 3.76
CA LEU A 416 -7.84 18.42 4.94
C LEU A 416 -9.25 18.86 4.57
N ASP A 417 -9.43 19.61 3.48
CA ASP A 417 -10.76 19.99 2.98
C ASP A 417 -11.61 18.77 2.61
N TYR A 418 -11.01 17.76 1.96
CA TYR A 418 -11.71 16.50 1.69
C TYR A 418 -11.99 15.69 2.96
N ILE A 419 -11.07 15.65 3.92
CA ILE A 419 -11.29 14.98 5.20
C ILE A 419 -12.48 15.62 5.93
N GLN A 420 -12.56 16.94 5.95
CA GLN A 420 -13.68 17.66 6.56
C GLN A 420 -15.01 17.32 5.87
N GLN A 421 -15.05 17.30 4.53
CA GLN A 421 -16.25 16.89 3.80
C GLN A 421 -16.69 15.46 4.14
N ILE A 422 -15.75 14.53 4.28
CA ILE A 422 -16.05 13.14 4.66
C ILE A 422 -16.51 13.07 6.12
N ASP A 423 -15.91 13.83 7.03
CA ASP A 423 -16.36 13.92 8.42
C ASP A 423 -17.80 14.46 8.50
N ASP A 424 -18.14 15.48 7.70
CA ASP A 424 -19.50 16.05 7.62
C ASP A 424 -20.54 15.04 7.08
N MET A 425 -20.11 14.05 6.29
CA MET A 425 -20.94 12.95 5.80
C MET A 425 -21.14 11.82 6.83
N GLY A 426 -20.44 11.86 7.97
CA GLY A 426 -20.46 10.80 8.99
C GLY A 426 -19.22 9.91 9.03
N GLY A 427 -18.16 10.29 8.29
CA GLY A 427 -16.88 9.58 8.24
C GLY A 427 -16.75 8.60 7.08
N SER A 428 -15.60 7.94 6.98
CA SER A 428 -15.22 7.19 5.78
C SER A 428 -16.19 6.06 5.41
N VAL A 429 -16.74 5.34 6.41
CA VAL A 429 -17.70 4.25 6.19
C VAL A 429 -18.97 4.77 5.51
N GLU A 430 -19.53 5.88 6.00
CA GLU A 430 -20.76 6.43 5.40
C GLU A 430 -20.49 7.07 4.05
N GLY A 431 -19.29 7.66 3.85
CA GLY A 431 -18.84 8.11 2.52
C GLY A 431 -18.79 6.97 1.50
N ILE A 432 -18.30 5.79 1.91
CA ILE A 432 -18.26 4.57 1.08
C ILE A 432 -19.68 4.10 0.75
N GLU A 433 -20.55 3.99 1.75
CA GLU A 433 -21.96 3.59 1.55
C GLU A 433 -22.71 4.56 0.62
N GLN A 434 -22.36 5.84 0.65
CA GLN A 434 -22.90 6.87 -0.25
C GLN A 434 -22.18 6.96 -1.61
N GLY A 435 -21.12 6.18 -1.84
CA GLY A 435 -20.36 6.17 -3.08
C GLY A 435 -19.51 7.42 -3.35
N PHE A 436 -19.24 8.25 -2.34
CA PHE A 436 -18.55 9.53 -2.53
C PHE A 436 -17.11 9.35 -3.05
N GLN A 437 -16.28 8.59 -2.32
CA GLN A 437 -14.89 8.38 -2.71
C GLN A 437 -14.76 7.70 -4.09
N MET A 438 -15.64 6.74 -4.40
CA MET A 438 -15.67 6.07 -5.71
C MET A 438 -15.95 7.05 -6.86
N ARG A 439 -16.93 7.96 -6.70
CA ARG A 439 -17.23 8.97 -7.71
C ARG A 439 -16.07 9.95 -7.92
N GLU A 440 -15.49 10.45 -6.83
CA GLU A 440 -14.35 11.38 -6.89
C GLU A 440 -13.13 10.77 -7.61
N ILE A 441 -12.87 9.48 -7.38
CA ILE A 441 -11.81 8.74 -8.09
C ILE A 441 -12.19 8.55 -9.56
N GLY A 442 -13.42 8.16 -9.84
CA GLY A 442 -13.93 7.98 -11.21
C GLY A 442 -13.84 9.25 -12.05
N ASP A 443 -14.20 10.39 -11.48
CA ASP A 443 -14.13 11.70 -12.15
C ASP A 443 -12.67 12.10 -12.45
N ALA A 444 -11.75 11.86 -11.51
CA ALA A 444 -10.32 12.11 -11.71
C ALA A 444 -9.72 11.18 -12.78
N ALA A 445 -10.07 9.88 -12.75
CA ALA A 445 -9.65 8.90 -13.74
C ALA A 445 -10.16 9.27 -15.14
N TYR A 446 -11.42 9.67 -15.24
CA TYR A 446 -12.05 10.08 -16.50
C TYR A 446 -11.36 11.31 -17.09
N LYS A 447 -11.10 12.34 -16.26
CA LYS A 447 -10.36 13.53 -16.68
C LYS A 447 -8.96 13.17 -17.18
N HIS A 448 -8.23 12.31 -16.47
CA HIS A 448 -6.91 11.84 -16.91
C HIS A 448 -6.98 11.15 -18.28
N GLY A 449 -7.97 10.26 -18.47
CA GLY A 449 -8.22 9.60 -19.76
C GLY A 449 -8.43 10.60 -20.89
N GLN A 450 -9.28 11.61 -20.67
CA GLN A 450 -9.53 12.68 -21.65
C GLN A 450 -8.25 13.45 -22.02
N GLU A 451 -7.42 13.80 -21.03
CA GLU A 451 -6.14 14.50 -21.26
C GLU A 451 -5.15 13.65 -22.09
N VAL A 452 -5.14 12.33 -21.88
CA VAL A 452 -4.28 11.41 -22.64
C VAL A 452 -4.77 11.24 -24.07
N GLU A 453 -6.08 11.10 -24.25
CA GLU A 453 -6.73 10.93 -25.56
C GLU A 453 -6.64 12.21 -26.42
N SER A 454 -6.84 13.39 -25.82
CA SER A 454 -6.70 14.68 -26.50
C SER A 454 -5.25 15.01 -26.86
N GLY A 455 -4.28 14.39 -26.17
CA GLY A 455 -2.86 14.65 -26.30
C GLY A 455 -2.34 15.79 -25.43
N ASP A 456 -3.19 16.41 -24.59
CA ASP A 456 -2.81 17.45 -23.62
C ASP A 456 -1.78 16.90 -22.61
N ARG A 457 -1.96 15.63 -22.24
CA ARG A 457 -1.02 14.83 -21.47
C ARG A 457 -0.26 13.88 -22.39
N THR A 458 1.04 14.13 -22.53
CA THR A 458 1.92 13.27 -23.33
C THR A 458 2.31 12.01 -22.57
N ILE A 459 2.07 10.84 -23.17
CA ILE A 459 2.56 9.54 -22.73
C ILE A 459 3.53 9.01 -23.80
N VAL A 460 4.82 9.04 -23.48
CA VAL A 460 5.90 8.62 -24.40
C VAL A 460 5.75 7.15 -24.78
N GLY A 461 5.79 6.87 -26.09
CA GLY A 461 5.60 5.55 -26.66
C GLY A 461 4.13 5.16 -26.87
N VAL A 462 3.17 5.97 -26.40
CA VAL A 462 1.73 5.69 -26.54
C VAL A 462 1.06 6.71 -27.46
N ASN A 463 1.00 7.99 -27.07
CA ASN A 463 0.37 9.04 -27.89
C ASN A 463 1.38 9.96 -28.59
N ARG A 464 2.65 9.96 -28.16
CA ARG A 464 3.75 10.65 -28.85
C ARG A 464 5.02 9.82 -28.80
N PHE A 465 5.89 10.03 -29.79
CA PHE A 465 7.16 9.29 -29.95
C PHE A 465 6.95 7.77 -30.13
N THR A 466 5.89 7.40 -30.84
CA THR A 466 5.58 6.00 -31.16
C THR A 466 6.54 5.47 -32.23
N THR A 467 6.81 4.17 -32.17
CA THR A 467 7.65 3.44 -33.13
C THR A 467 6.98 2.11 -33.48
N GLU A 468 7.35 1.50 -34.60
CA GLU A 468 6.97 0.10 -34.85
C GLU A 468 7.67 -0.82 -33.83
N GLU A 469 6.92 -1.75 -33.24
CA GLU A 469 7.40 -2.65 -32.20
C GLU A 469 7.23 -4.12 -32.57
N VAL A 470 8.19 -4.94 -32.16
CA VAL A 470 8.07 -6.41 -32.23
C VAL A 470 7.38 -6.87 -30.93
N PRO A 471 6.41 -7.80 -30.99
CA PRO A 471 5.80 -8.35 -29.79
C PRO A 471 6.84 -8.92 -28.82
N ILE A 472 6.67 -8.64 -27.52
CA ILE A 472 7.55 -9.21 -26.50
C ILE A 472 7.31 -10.72 -26.37
N GLU A 473 8.39 -11.48 -26.47
CA GLU A 473 8.39 -12.92 -26.20
C GLU A 473 8.83 -13.21 -24.76
N GLY A 474 8.52 -14.42 -24.26
CA GLY A 474 8.99 -14.85 -22.93
C GLY A 474 8.22 -14.29 -21.73
N LEU A 475 7.04 -13.72 -21.95
CA LEU A 475 6.15 -13.31 -20.86
C LEU A 475 5.81 -14.50 -19.95
N LEU A 476 5.87 -14.27 -18.64
CA LEU A 476 5.54 -15.29 -17.65
C LEU A 476 4.07 -15.70 -17.81
N ARG A 477 3.83 -17.00 -17.91
CA ARG A 477 2.49 -17.60 -17.93
C ARG A 477 2.39 -18.60 -16.80
N VAL A 478 1.33 -18.47 -15.99
CA VAL A 478 1.07 -19.42 -14.92
C VAL A 478 0.62 -20.76 -15.53
N ASN A 479 1.19 -21.84 -15.01
CA ASN A 479 0.93 -23.19 -15.47
C ASN A 479 -0.43 -23.68 -14.93
N GLU A 480 -1.34 -24.08 -15.81
CA GLU A 480 -2.65 -24.66 -15.42
C GLU A 480 -2.50 -25.95 -14.58
N GLU A 481 -1.39 -26.67 -14.70
CA GLU A 481 -1.09 -27.83 -13.85
C GLU A 481 -0.89 -27.43 -12.38
N ALA A 482 -0.48 -26.19 -12.08
CA ALA A 482 -0.34 -25.69 -10.72
C ALA A 482 -1.68 -25.73 -9.96
N ALA A 483 -2.78 -25.38 -10.64
CA ALA A 483 -4.12 -25.46 -10.06
C ALA A 483 -4.52 -26.91 -9.73
N LYS A 484 -4.22 -27.87 -10.62
CA LYS A 484 -4.48 -29.30 -10.37
C LYS A 484 -3.67 -29.83 -9.21
N ILE A 485 -2.40 -29.44 -9.10
CA ILE A 485 -1.53 -29.80 -7.99
C ILE A 485 -2.11 -29.26 -6.67
N GLN A 486 -2.53 -27.98 -6.65
CA GLN A 486 -3.11 -27.36 -5.47
C GLN A 486 -4.40 -28.05 -5.01
N ILE A 487 -5.32 -28.34 -5.94
CA ILE A 487 -6.57 -29.06 -5.63
C ILE A 487 -6.27 -30.47 -5.11
N GLY A 488 -5.34 -31.19 -5.74
CA GLY A 488 -4.94 -32.53 -5.29
C GLY A 488 -4.29 -32.53 -3.90
N ARG A 489 -3.59 -31.47 -3.51
CA ARG A 489 -3.08 -31.29 -2.13
C ARG A 489 -4.22 -31.07 -1.14
N LEU A 490 -5.18 -30.21 -1.49
CA LEU A 490 -6.35 -29.91 -0.68
C LEU A 490 -7.23 -31.15 -0.43
N GLU A 491 -7.45 -31.98 -1.45
CA GLU A 491 -8.18 -33.25 -1.31
C GLU A 491 -7.45 -34.21 -0.36
N LYS A 492 -6.12 -34.32 -0.46
CA LYS A 492 -5.31 -35.15 0.44
C LYS A 492 -5.38 -34.66 1.88
N LEU A 493 -5.30 -33.34 2.09
CA LEU A 493 -5.44 -32.74 3.42
C LEU A 493 -6.78 -33.11 4.05
N ARG A 494 -7.89 -32.87 3.32
CA ARG A 494 -9.24 -33.16 3.83
C ARG A 494 -9.44 -34.64 4.14
N ASN A 495 -8.86 -35.55 3.35
CA ASN A 495 -8.92 -36.99 3.59
C ASN A 495 -8.03 -37.47 4.76
N GLY A 496 -7.01 -36.70 5.13
CA GLY A 496 -6.00 -37.09 6.12
C GLY A 496 -6.15 -36.47 7.52
N ARG A 497 -6.95 -35.41 7.65
CA ARG A 497 -7.13 -34.66 8.90
C ARG A 497 -8.21 -35.27 9.82
N ASP A 498 -8.27 -34.77 11.06
CA ASP A 498 -9.27 -35.16 12.05
C ASP A 498 -10.56 -34.35 11.89
N ASP A 499 -11.52 -34.89 11.15
CA ASP A 499 -12.81 -34.23 10.89
C ASP A 499 -13.61 -33.90 12.17
N GLY A 500 -13.41 -34.67 13.25
CA GLY A 500 -14.05 -34.40 14.52
C GLY A 500 -13.55 -33.09 15.15
N LYS A 501 -12.23 -32.87 15.11
CA LYS A 501 -11.61 -31.60 15.57
C LYS A 501 -11.95 -30.43 14.67
N VAL A 502 -11.90 -30.62 13.35
CA VAL A 502 -12.28 -29.61 12.35
C VAL A 502 -13.69 -29.10 12.65
N LYS A 503 -14.67 -30.00 12.73
CA LYS A 503 -16.06 -29.64 13.02
C LYS A 503 -16.21 -28.90 14.35
N ALA A 504 -15.60 -29.41 15.42
CA ALA A 504 -15.68 -28.78 16.74
C ALA A 504 -15.08 -27.36 16.75
N SER A 505 -13.95 -27.16 16.07
CA SER A 505 -13.30 -25.83 15.98
C SER A 505 -14.12 -24.85 15.14
N LEU A 506 -14.71 -25.28 14.03
CA LEU A 506 -15.59 -24.43 13.20
C LEU A 506 -16.88 -24.05 13.95
N GLU A 507 -17.49 -24.98 14.70
CA GLU A 507 -18.64 -24.69 15.57
C GLU A 507 -18.28 -23.68 16.67
N ARG A 508 -17.08 -23.79 17.24
CA ARG A 508 -16.56 -22.82 18.21
C ARG A 508 -16.36 -21.44 17.58
N LEU A 509 -15.78 -21.37 16.38
CA LEU A 509 -15.63 -20.13 15.63
C LEU A 509 -16.98 -19.48 15.34
N GLU A 510 -17.99 -20.26 14.93
CA GLU A 510 -19.34 -19.77 14.67
C GLU A 510 -19.97 -19.16 15.94
N GLN A 511 -19.80 -19.82 17.09
CA GLN A 511 -20.28 -19.31 18.38
C GLN A 511 -19.62 -17.97 18.74
N VAL A 512 -18.30 -17.86 18.59
CA VAL A 512 -17.53 -16.63 18.87
C VAL A 512 -17.88 -15.51 17.89
N ALA A 513 -18.05 -15.83 16.61
CA ALA A 513 -18.43 -14.86 15.59
C ALA A 513 -19.81 -14.23 15.88
N LYS A 514 -20.72 -14.95 16.56
CA LYS A 514 -22.03 -14.44 16.97
C LYS A 514 -22.00 -13.53 18.23
N THR A 515 -20.88 -13.47 18.94
CA THR A 515 -20.72 -12.61 20.13
C THR A 515 -19.83 -11.39 19.80
N ASN A 516 -19.41 -10.64 20.82
CA ASN A 516 -18.42 -9.56 20.71
C ASN A 516 -17.00 -10.02 21.14
N ASP A 517 -16.81 -11.33 21.34
CA ASP A 517 -15.51 -11.87 21.70
C ASP A 517 -14.55 -11.80 20.51
N ASN A 518 -13.26 -11.75 20.81
CA ASN A 518 -12.22 -11.69 19.78
C ASN A 518 -12.19 -13.01 19.00
N THR A 519 -12.28 -12.91 17.67
CA THR A 519 -12.30 -14.07 16.77
C THR A 519 -10.96 -14.76 16.58
N VAL A 520 -9.83 -14.07 16.77
CA VAL A 520 -8.49 -14.60 16.44
C VAL A 520 -8.11 -15.88 17.20
N PRO A 521 -8.35 -16.02 18.52
CA PRO A 521 -8.11 -17.28 19.22
C PRO A 521 -8.89 -18.47 18.62
N ALA A 522 -10.15 -18.28 18.24
CA ALA A 522 -10.95 -19.33 17.62
C ALA A 522 -10.46 -19.66 16.19
N ILE A 523 -9.98 -18.66 15.43
CA ILE A 523 -9.34 -18.89 14.13
C ILE A 523 -8.08 -19.73 14.32
N LEU A 524 -7.25 -19.47 15.33
CA LEU A 524 -6.06 -20.29 15.62
C LEU A 524 -6.42 -21.74 15.93
N GLU A 525 -7.47 -22.00 16.71
CA GLU A 525 -7.97 -23.36 16.97
C GLU A 525 -8.38 -24.07 15.67
N CYS A 526 -9.04 -23.36 14.74
CA CYS A 526 -9.36 -23.88 13.41
C CYS A 526 -8.10 -24.20 12.60
N VAL A 527 -7.13 -23.27 12.57
CA VAL A 527 -5.86 -23.45 11.85
C VAL A 527 -5.07 -24.65 12.38
N GLU A 528 -4.95 -24.78 13.71
CA GLU A 528 -4.26 -25.90 14.37
C GLU A 528 -4.97 -27.25 14.13
N SER A 529 -6.28 -27.21 13.84
CA SER A 529 -7.09 -28.36 13.44
C SER A 529 -7.07 -28.62 11.93
N TYR A 530 -6.29 -27.85 11.15
CA TYR A 530 -6.23 -27.94 9.69
C TYR A 530 -7.57 -27.67 8.98
N CYS A 531 -8.39 -26.78 9.54
CA CYS A 531 -9.48 -26.17 8.78
C CYS A 531 -8.91 -25.38 7.61
N THR A 532 -9.63 -25.39 6.48
CA THR A 532 -9.21 -24.64 5.30
C THR A 532 -9.62 -23.17 5.41
N LEU A 533 -9.01 -22.33 4.58
CA LEU A 533 -9.38 -20.94 4.39
C LEU A 533 -10.85 -20.80 4.03
N GLY A 534 -11.32 -21.61 3.07
CA GLY A 534 -12.70 -21.62 2.60
C GLY A 534 -13.68 -22.00 3.70
N GLU A 535 -13.36 -22.99 4.53
CA GLU A 535 -14.21 -23.43 5.64
C GLU A 535 -14.37 -22.35 6.72
N ILE A 536 -13.26 -21.72 7.13
CA ILE A 536 -13.28 -20.61 8.09
C ILE A 536 -14.06 -19.42 7.52
N SER A 537 -13.81 -19.09 6.25
CA SER A 537 -14.49 -17.98 5.58
C SER A 537 -15.99 -18.27 5.40
N GLN A 538 -16.38 -19.53 5.19
CA GLN A 538 -17.79 -19.93 5.11
C GLN A 538 -18.52 -19.75 6.43
N VAL A 539 -17.87 -20.01 7.57
CA VAL A 539 -18.44 -19.69 8.90
C VAL A 539 -18.72 -18.20 9.01
N PHE A 540 -17.76 -17.35 8.62
CA PHE A 540 -17.97 -15.91 8.64
C PHE A 540 -19.07 -15.45 7.68
N ARG A 541 -19.15 -15.99 6.45
CA ARG A 541 -20.27 -15.71 5.53
C ARG A 541 -21.62 -16.06 6.15
N GLY A 542 -21.70 -17.19 6.86
CA GLY A 542 -22.92 -17.63 7.54
C GLY A 542 -23.38 -16.70 8.68
N VAL A 543 -22.44 -16.03 9.36
CA VAL A 543 -22.74 -15.15 10.51
C VAL A 543 -22.87 -13.68 10.11
N PHE A 544 -21.96 -13.19 9.27
CA PHE A 544 -21.87 -11.77 8.89
C PHE A 544 -22.63 -11.43 7.61
N GLY A 545 -23.02 -12.45 6.84
CA GLY A 545 -23.49 -12.28 5.48
C GLY A 545 -22.33 -12.14 4.49
N GLU A 546 -22.68 -12.18 3.21
CA GLU A 546 -21.76 -11.98 2.09
C GLU A 546 -22.06 -10.63 1.44
N GLN A 547 -21.00 -9.89 1.10
CA GLN A 547 -21.17 -8.64 0.38
C GLN A 547 -21.38 -8.95 -1.11
N ASP A 548 -22.62 -8.91 -1.56
CA ASP A 548 -22.93 -8.86 -2.98
C ASP A 548 -22.39 -7.54 -3.56
N GLY A 549 -21.80 -7.60 -4.76
CA GLY A 549 -21.01 -6.51 -5.36
C GLY A 549 -21.57 -5.10 -5.10
N SER A 550 -20.70 -4.15 -4.72
CA SER A 550 -21.11 -2.76 -4.55
C SER A 550 -21.59 -2.17 -5.89
N LEU A 551 -22.52 -1.22 -5.81
CA LEU A 551 -23.08 -0.43 -6.92
C LEU A 551 -21.98 -0.02 -7.92
N SER A 552 -21.80 -0.77 -9.00
CA SER A 552 -21.02 -0.33 -10.14
C SER A 552 -21.82 0.75 -10.85
N PHE A 553 -21.29 1.96 -10.92
CA PHE A 553 -21.80 3.00 -11.83
C PHE A 553 -20.97 3.00 -13.10
#